data_AF-A0A925D808-F1
#
_entry.id   AF-A0A925D808-F1
#
_cell.length_a   1.000
_cell.length_b   1.000
_cell.length_c   1.000
_cell.angle_alpha   90.00
_cell.angle_beta   90.00
_cell.angle_gamma   90.00
#
_symmetry.space_group_name_H-M   'P 1'
#
loop_
_entity.id
_entity.type
_entity.pdbx_description
1 polymer ?
#
loop_
_entity_poly.entity_id
_entity_poly.type
_entity_poly.pdbx_seq_one_letter_code
_entity_poly.pdbx_strand_id
1 'polypeptide(L)'
;MVRGCTIAFFLWIALAAGYWYWLDHAFDPPGSIIGGLVVGLIVAAGIGGIINARTALRDWSLTSRSQHGLPLVDGRIVAISGTIHPVDKPLLGPFSGEECVLCEYDLGRRTRDTSKGVTSTGSDYTGFLMTPCVIRSQQGDIKLLGFPILEGYFETHCVGFEAASNGYQFLKGTEFENRTGLKMVTILSAFDEVWSDEDGLVQKNMRLGNIGVETLFPLELLQGLAAREEARLLRDGPDDEVEDDDEDEDEDLNDDDDDEVDDEDADEDFDEEELAAESGVPASSALLPTMKEKRVMVGDTVCAIGVYHELQRG
;
A
#
# COMPACT_ATOMS: atom_id res chain seq x y z
N MET A 1 14.40 9.71 9.75
CA MET A 1 13.42 10.13 10.79
C MET A 1 14.03 10.64 12.12
N VAL A 2 15.04 10.00 12.70
CA VAL A 2 15.57 10.36 14.05
C VAL A 2 15.98 11.84 14.17
N ARG A 3 16.59 12.42 13.13
CA ARG A 3 17.01 13.84 13.12
C ARG A 3 15.84 14.83 13.19
N GLY A 4 14.68 14.50 12.63
CA GLY A 4 13.49 15.36 12.70
C GLY A 4 12.84 15.31 14.07
N CYS A 5 12.75 14.12 14.64
CA CYS A 5 12.15 13.90 15.97
C CYS A 5 12.97 14.57 17.08
N THR A 6 14.31 14.52 17.01
CA THR A 6 15.16 15.22 17.97
C THR A 6 15.01 16.74 17.89
N ILE A 7 14.98 17.31 16.69
CA ILE A 7 14.77 18.76 16.50
C ILE A 7 13.40 19.18 17.03
N ALA A 8 12.34 18.43 16.72
CA ALA A 8 10.99 18.70 17.22
C ALA A 8 10.93 18.64 18.76
N PHE A 9 11.58 17.65 19.37
CA PHE A 9 11.65 17.51 20.82
C PHE A 9 12.40 18.69 21.48
N PHE A 10 13.55 19.10 20.93
CA PHE A 10 14.28 20.27 21.44
C PHE A 10 13.49 21.56 21.26
N LEU A 11 12.80 21.73 20.13
CA LEU A 11 11.91 22.87 19.90
C LEU A 11 10.78 22.89 20.93
N TRP A 12 10.16 21.74 21.21
CA TRP A 12 9.13 21.62 22.23
C TRP A 12 9.64 21.94 23.63
N ILE A 13 10.81 21.43 24.03
CA ILE A 13 11.44 21.78 25.32
C ILE A 13 11.72 23.28 25.38
N ALA A 14 12.26 23.88 24.32
CA ALA A 14 12.56 25.31 24.27
C ALA A 14 11.28 26.16 24.42
N LEU A 15 10.19 25.74 23.76
CA LEU A 15 8.88 26.39 23.90
C LEU A 15 8.31 26.20 25.31
N ALA A 16 8.32 24.99 25.86
CA ALA A 16 7.82 24.70 27.19
C ALA A 16 8.60 25.47 28.26
N ALA A 17 9.93 25.56 28.15
CA ALA A 17 10.77 26.36 29.04
C ALA A 17 10.50 27.87 28.89
N GLY A 18 10.31 28.35 27.66
CA GLY A 18 9.95 29.74 27.39
C GLY A 18 8.59 30.13 27.96
N TYR A 19 7.57 29.29 27.77
CA TYR A 19 6.24 29.50 28.34
C TYR A 19 6.25 29.35 29.86
N TRP A 20 6.99 28.39 30.41
CA TRP A 20 7.17 28.28 31.85
C TRP A 20 7.79 29.55 32.44
N TYR A 21 8.90 30.04 31.87
CA TYR A 21 9.54 31.28 32.32
C TYR A 21 8.59 32.50 32.26
N TRP A 22 7.75 32.58 31.22
CA TRP A 22 6.76 33.64 31.09
C TRP A 22 5.59 33.48 32.09
N LEU A 23 5.08 32.26 32.28
CA LEU A 23 3.96 31.97 33.18
C LEU A 23 4.35 32.02 34.66
N ASP A 24 5.62 31.77 34.99
CA ASP A 24 6.14 31.88 36.37
C ASP A 24 6.06 33.31 36.90
N HIS A 25 6.03 34.31 36.01
CA HIS A 25 5.77 35.70 36.38
C HIS A 25 4.30 36.01 36.65
N ALA A 26 3.37 35.14 36.22
CA ALA A 26 1.92 35.39 36.28
C ALA A 26 1.18 34.45 37.25
N PHE A 27 1.69 33.24 37.48
CA PHE A 27 1.02 32.19 38.26
C PHE A 27 1.98 31.55 39.27
N ASP A 28 1.50 31.29 40.48
CA ASP A 28 2.27 30.56 41.48
C ASP A 28 2.43 29.07 41.13
N PRO A 29 3.56 28.43 41.53
CA PRO A 29 3.73 27.00 41.40
C PRO A 29 2.63 26.23 42.16
N PRO A 30 2.05 25.14 41.60
CA PRO A 30 2.50 24.38 40.42
C PRO A 30 1.84 24.80 39.08
N GLY A 31 0.99 25.83 39.07
CA GLY A 31 0.18 26.18 37.89
C GLY A 31 1.02 26.60 36.68
N SER A 32 2.13 27.30 36.91
CA SER A 32 3.06 27.74 35.86
C SER A 32 3.70 26.57 35.10
N ILE A 33 4.04 25.47 35.79
CA ILE A 33 4.67 24.28 35.20
C ILE A 33 3.68 23.52 34.32
N ILE A 34 2.47 23.26 34.84
CA ILE A 34 1.43 22.54 34.10
C ILE A 34 1.00 23.37 32.89
N GLY A 35 0.80 24.68 33.06
CA GLY A 35 0.45 25.60 31.97
C GLY A 35 1.53 25.65 30.88
N GLY A 36 2.81 25.73 31.28
CA GLY A 36 3.92 25.75 30.33
C GLY A 36 4.02 24.47 29.49
N LEU A 37 3.79 23.31 30.10
CA LEU A 37 3.78 22.02 29.40
C LEU A 37 2.61 21.93 28.41
N VAL A 38 1.38 22.24 28.84
CA VAL A 38 0.17 22.16 28.00
C VAL A 38 0.27 23.14 26.83
N VAL A 39 0.62 24.40 27.08
CA VAL A 39 0.76 25.41 26.01
C VAL A 39 1.91 25.04 25.07
N GLY A 40 3.04 24.57 25.60
CA GLY A 40 4.15 24.09 24.79
C GLY A 40 3.76 22.96 23.84
N LEU A 41 2.94 22.00 24.31
CA LEU A 41 2.42 20.90 23.50
C LEU A 41 1.47 21.41 22.39
N ILE A 42 0.53 22.28 22.72
CA ILE A 42 -0.41 22.87 21.75
C ILE A 42 0.35 23.63 20.65
N VAL A 43 1.33 24.45 21.02
CA VAL A 43 2.13 25.21 20.06
C VAL A 43 2.99 24.29 19.19
N ALA A 44 3.60 23.25 19.76
CA ALA A 44 4.34 22.27 18.96
C ALA A 44 3.44 21.51 17.98
N ALA A 45 2.23 21.14 18.38
CA ALA A 45 1.24 20.56 17.48
C ALA A 45 0.85 21.54 16.36
N GLY A 46 0.65 22.82 16.68
CA GLY A 46 0.38 23.88 15.70
C GLY A 46 1.51 24.07 14.69
N ILE A 47 2.77 24.07 15.15
CA ILE A 47 3.95 24.14 14.27
C ILE A 47 4.01 22.91 13.37
N GLY A 48 3.77 21.72 13.92
CA GLY A 48 3.68 20.48 13.14
C GLY A 48 2.62 20.56 12.04
N GLY A 49 1.43 21.05 12.36
CA GLY A 49 0.36 21.29 11.39
C GLY A 49 0.77 22.27 10.28
N ILE A 50 1.45 23.37 10.62
CA ILE A 50 1.95 24.33 9.62
C ILE A 50 2.99 23.70 8.69
N ILE A 51 3.91 22.88 9.23
CA ILE A 51 4.92 22.19 8.42
C ILE A 51 4.23 21.21 7.46
N ASN A 52 3.29 20.40 7.95
CA ASN A 52 2.52 19.48 7.13
C ASN A 52 1.73 20.22 6.04
N ALA A 53 1.08 21.34 6.39
CA ALA A 53 0.36 22.17 5.43
C ALA A 53 1.29 22.75 4.36
N ARG A 54 2.52 23.16 4.72
CA ARG A 54 3.50 23.65 3.74
C ARG A 54 3.97 22.55 2.80
N THR A 55 4.15 21.33 3.30
CA THR A 55 4.48 20.17 2.46
C THR A 55 3.33 19.87 1.50
N ALA A 56 2.09 19.80 2.00
CA ALA A 56 0.90 19.60 1.17
C ALA A 56 0.72 20.70 0.10
N LEU A 57 0.95 21.97 0.45
CA LEU A 57 0.91 23.08 -0.51
C LEU A 57 2.01 22.98 -1.58
N ARG A 58 3.21 22.53 -1.19
CA ARG A 58 4.31 22.31 -2.14
C ARG A 58 3.94 21.20 -3.11
N ASP A 59 3.43 20.08 -2.60
CA ASP A 59 3.09 18.93 -3.41
C ASP A 59 1.89 19.25 -4.33
N TRP A 60 0.89 19.98 -3.84
CA TRP A 60 -0.20 20.52 -4.67
C TRP A 60 0.32 21.45 -5.77
N SER A 61 1.29 22.32 -5.47
CA SER A 61 1.89 23.20 -6.48
C SER A 61 2.63 22.42 -7.56
N LEU A 62 3.27 21.29 -7.21
CA LEU A 62 3.95 20.43 -8.17
C LEU A 62 2.93 19.72 -9.07
N THR A 63 1.88 19.14 -8.49
CA THR A 63 0.80 18.48 -9.24
C THR A 63 0.05 19.46 -10.15
N SER A 64 -0.18 20.70 -9.71
CA SER A 64 -0.77 21.72 -10.58
C SER A 64 0.14 22.06 -11.76
N ARG A 65 1.46 22.14 -11.54
CA ARG A 65 2.42 22.42 -12.62
C ARG A 65 2.52 21.30 -13.65
N SER A 66 2.34 20.04 -13.24
CA SER A 66 2.36 18.89 -14.15
C SER A 66 1.16 18.92 -15.10
N GLN A 67 -0.03 19.28 -14.59
CA GLN A 67 -1.25 19.42 -15.39
C GLN A 67 -1.13 20.50 -16.48
N HIS A 68 -0.34 21.55 -16.25
CA HIS A 68 -0.16 22.65 -17.21
C HIS A 68 0.99 22.43 -18.21
N GLY A 69 1.67 21.27 -18.16
CA GLY A 69 2.70 20.92 -19.14
C GLY A 69 3.94 21.84 -19.14
N LEU A 70 4.27 22.46 -18.01
CA LEU A 70 5.41 23.38 -17.90
C LEU A 70 6.74 22.67 -18.22
N PRO A 71 7.75 23.35 -18.78
CA PRO A 71 9.03 22.71 -19.10
C PRO A 71 9.70 22.15 -17.84
N LEU A 72 10.19 20.91 -17.96
CA LEU A 72 10.93 20.22 -16.92
C LEU A 72 12.34 20.82 -16.81
N VAL A 73 12.86 20.91 -15.58
CA VAL A 73 14.18 21.47 -15.31
C VAL A 73 15.02 20.38 -14.65
N ASP A 74 16.16 20.08 -15.25
CA ASP A 74 17.11 19.09 -14.75
C ASP A 74 17.50 19.35 -13.28
N GLY A 75 17.58 18.27 -12.50
CA GLY A 75 17.93 18.28 -11.09
C GLY A 75 16.87 18.86 -10.14
N ARG A 76 15.66 19.17 -10.63
CA ARG A 76 14.56 19.66 -9.78
C ARG A 76 13.52 18.59 -9.51
N ILE A 77 12.88 18.71 -8.35
CA ILE A 77 11.67 17.93 -8.03
C ILE A 77 10.56 18.40 -8.96
N VAL A 78 9.96 17.46 -9.67
CA VAL A 78 8.83 17.65 -10.56
C VAL A 78 7.75 16.63 -10.22
N ALA A 79 6.51 16.97 -10.55
CA ALA A 79 5.44 15.99 -10.66
C ALA A 79 5.18 15.73 -12.14
N ILE A 80 4.88 14.49 -12.50
CA ILE A 80 4.52 14.07 -13.85
C ILE A 80 3.23 13.29 -13.74
N SER A 81 2.20 13.75 -14.43
CA SER A 81 0.92 13.06 -14.52
C SER A 81 0.68 12.51 -15.93
N GLY A 82 0.14 11.30 -16.01
CA GLY A 82 -0.09 10.63 -17.27
C GLY A 82 -0.48 9.16 -17.09
N THR A 83 -0.53 8.43 -18.19
CA THR A 83 -0.77 6.98 -18.14
C THR A 83 0.56 6.23 -18.12
N ILE A 84 0.69 5.23 -17.26
CA ILE A 84 1.90 4.42 -17.15
C ILE A 84 1.87 3.20 -18.08
N HIS A 85 2.97 2.96 -18.78
CA HIS A 85 3.11 1.83 -19.72
C HIS A 85 4.47 1.16 -19.55
N PRO A 86 4.56 -0.18 -19.67
CA PRO A 86 5.85 -0.85 -19.74
C PRO A 86 6.56 -0.48 -21.04
N VAL A 87 7.90 -0.39 -21.00
CA VAL A 87 8.73 -0.19 -22.19
C VAL A 87 8.79 -1.48 -23.01
N ASP A 88 8.96 -2.61 -22.33
CA ASP A 88 9.06 -3.94 -22.94
C ASP A 88 7.82 -4.79 -22.59
N LYS A 89 7.97 -5.75 -21.68
CA LYS A 89 6.91 -6.66 -21.25
C LYS A 89 6.34 -6.22 -19.91
N PRO A 90 5.01 -6.32 -19.70
CA PRO A 90 4.43 -6.14 -18.38
C PRO A 90 4.98 -7.19 -17.41
N LEU A 91 5.04 -6.82 -16.15
CA LEU A 91 5.28 -7.73 -15.04
C LEU A 91 4.00 -8.53 -14.79
N LEU A 92 4.12 -9.79 -14.39
CA LEU A 92 3.00 -10.53 -13.84
C LEU A 92 3.07 -10.47 -12.31
N GLY A 93 1.95 -10.16 -11.66
CA GLY A 93 1.83 -10.20 -10.21
C GLY A 93 2.21 -11.59 -9.67
N PRO A 94 3.07 -11.69 -8.65
CA PRO A 94 3.59 -12.97 -8.16
C PRO A 94 2.52 -13.95 -7.65
N PHE A 95 1.39 -13.45 -7.16
CA PHE A 95 0.27 -14.21 -6.62
C PHE A 95 -0.91 -14.16 -7.59
N SER A 96 -1.38 -12.96 -7.94
CA SER A 96 -2.53 -12.80 -8.85
C SER A 96 -2.28 -13.30 -10.28
N GLY A 97 -1.03 -13.21 -10.77
CA GLY A 97 -0.70 -13.48 -12.16
C GLY A 97 -1.18 -12.40 -13.15
N GLU A 98 -1.74 -11.27 -12.68
CA GLU A 98 -2.23 -10.22 -13.58
C GLU A 98 -1.10 -9.31 -14.07
N GLU A 99 -1.29 -8.74 -15.26
CA GLU A 99 -0.33 -7.82 -15.87
C GLU A 99 -0.30 -6.45 -15.15
N CYS A 100 0.87 -6.07 -14.66
CA CYS A 100 1.11 -4.82 -13.98
C CYS A 100 2.48 -4.22 -14.36
N VAL A 101 2.69 -2.97 -14.00
CA VAL A 101 3.97 -2.27 -14.22
C VAL A 101 4.80 -2.25 -12.95
N LEU A 102 4.13 -2.04 -11.81
CA LEU A 102 4.72 -2.07 -10.48
C LEU A 102 3.91 -3.00 -9.60
N CYS A 103 4.62 -3.77 -8.77
CA CYS A 103 4.03 -4.61 -7.76
C CYS A 103 4.88 -4.57 -6.49
N GLU A 104 4.28 -4.15 -5.39
CA GLU A 104 4.75 -4.46 -4.04
C GLU A 104 3.98 -5.69 -3.56
N TYR A 105 4.68 -6.67 -3.00
CA TYR A 105 4.03 -7.87 -2.46
C TYR A 105 4.47 -8.13 -1.03
N ASP A 106 3.54 -8.67 -0.25
CA ASP A 106 3.76 -9.11 1.12
C ASP A 106 3.14 -10.51 1.31
N LEU A 107 3.93 -11.40 1.88
CA LEU A 107 3.54 -12.75 2.22
C LEU A 107 3.87 -13.02 3.68
N GLY A 108 2.85 -13.36 4.45
CA GLY A 108 2.97 -13.73 5.86
C GLY A 108 2.22 -15.03 6.17
N ARG A 109 2.57 -15.65 7.29
CA ARG A 109 1.71 -16.69 7.85
C ARG A 109 0.42 -16.09 8.40
N ARG A 110 -0.70 -16.79 8.22
CA ARG A 110 -1.91 -16.54 9.00
C ARG A 110 -1.73 -17.20 10.37
N THR A 111 -1.49 -16.42 11.42
CA THR A 111 -1.61 -16.94 12.80
C THR A 111 -3.05 -16.85 13.25
N ARG A 112 -3.60 -17.99 13.70
CA ARG A 112 -4.91 -18.02 14.37
C ARG A 112 -4.76 -17.35 15.74
N ASP A 113 -5.12 -16.07 15.82
CA ASP A 113 -5.07 -15.31 17.07
C ASP A 113 -6.23 -15.73 17.97
N THR A 114 -6.04 -16.81 18.73
CA THR A 114 -6.90 -17.11 19.87
C THR A 114 -6.54 -16.15 21.00
N SER A 115 -7.38 -15.11 21.16
CA SER A 115 -7.45 -14.15 22.27
C SER A 115 -6.69 -12.81 22.12
N LYS A 116 -7.49 -11.75 21.93
CA LYS A 116 -7.20 -10.30 22.11
C LYS A 116 -6.32 -9.61 21.06
N GLY A 117 -7.00 -9.07 20.05
CA GLY A 117 -6.50 -8.04 19.14
C GLY A 117 -5.57 -8.61 18.09
N VAL A 118 -6.02 -8.60 16.83
CA VAL A 118 -5.27 -9.06 15.66
C VAL A 118 -3.95 -8.32 15.62
N THR A 119 -2.87 -9.00 16.01
CA THR A 119 -1.54 -8.51 15.69
C THR A 119 -1.19 -9.13 14.35
N SER A 120 -1.23 -8.34 13.27
CA SER A 120 -0.76 -8.81 11.96
C SER A 120 0.64 -9.39 12.16
N THR A 121 0.77 -10.71 12.00
CA THR A 121 2.07 -11.36 12.06
C THR A 121 2.96 -10.71 11.02
N GLY A 122 4.16 -10.32 11.41
CA GLY A 122 5.07 -9.65 10.49
C GLY A 122 5.28 -10.47 9.22
N SER A 123 5.31 -9.77 8.09
CA SER A 123 5.69 -10.26 6.76
C SER A 123 6.86 -11.25 6.85
N ASP A 124 6.72 -12.45 6.29
CA ASP A 124 7.79 -13.46 6.22
C ASP A 124 8.62 -13.26 4.93
N TYR A 125 7.95 -12.87 3.84
CA TYR A 125 8.56 -12.51 2.56
C TYR A 125 7.92 -11.24 2.01
N THR A 126 8.73 -10.43 1.35
CA THR A 126 8.26 -9.18 0.74
C THR A 126 9.13 -8.81 -0.43
N GLY A 127 8.62 -8.03 -1.36
CA GLY A 127 9.44 -7.46 -2.40
C GLY A 127 8.79 -6.35 -3.19
N PHE A 128 9.65 -5.71 -3.97
CA PHE A 128 9.31 -4.60 -4.85
C PHE A 128 9.76 -4.98 -6.25
N LEU A 129 8.79 -5.01 -7.16
CA LEU A 129 8.95 -5.44 -8.54
C LEU A 129 8.50 -4.29 -9.46
N MET A 130 9.37 -3.84 -10.34
CA MET A 130 9.08 -2.84 -11.37
C MET A 130 9.77 -3.25 -12.65
N THR A 131 9.00 -3.28 -13.74
CA THR A 131 9.56 -3.37 -15.09
C THR A 131 9.90 -1.97 -15.60
N PRO A 132 10.91 -1.82 -16.48
CA PRO A 132 11.18 -0.55 -17.15
C PRO A 132 9.89 0.03 -17.73
N CYS A 133 9.55 1.26 -17.33
CA CYS A 133 8.28 1.87 -17.69
C CYS A 133 8.37 3.36 -17.96
N VAL A 134 7.39 3.85 -18.71
CA VAL A 134 7.25 5.25 -19.10
C VAL A 134 5.90 5.78 -18.70
N ILE A 135 5.88 7.00 -18.19
CA ILE A 135 4.67 7.78 -17.99
C ILE A 135 4.49 8.63 -19.23
N ARG A 136 3.43 8.34 -20.00
CA ARG A 136 3.05 9.13 -21.16
C ARG A 136 2.26 10.34 -20.69
N SER A 137 2.89 11.50 -20.79
CA SER A 137 2.34 12.79 -20.35
C SER A 137 2.21 13.76 -21.52
N GLN A 138 1.58 14.91 -21.30
CA GLN A 138 1.54 16.00 -22.29
C GLN A 138 2.94 16.58 -22.59
N GLN A 139 3.92 16.37 -21.72
CA GLN A 139 5.32 16.81 -21.88
C GLN A 139 6.18 15.80 -22.65
N GLY A 140 5.58 14.67 -23.05
CA GLY A 140 6.23 13.52 -23.67
C GLY A 140 6.32 12.31 -22.73
N ASP A 141 7.01 11.29 -23.22
CA ASP A 141 7.25 10.06 -22.49
C ASP A 141 8.41 10.25 -21.52
N ILE A 142 8.18 9.93 -20.24
CA ILE A 142 9.18 10.09 -19.18
C ILE A 142 9.39 8.75 -18.50
N LYS A 143 10.63 8.27 -18.53
CA LYS A 143 11.03 7.01 -17.90
C LYS A 143 11.01 7.12 -16.38
N LEU A 144 10.45 6.10 -15.75
CA LEU A 144 10.50 5.94 -14.30
C LEU A 144 11.68 5.03 -13.97
N LEU A 145 12.65 5.57 -13.24
CA LEU A 145 13.93 4.89 -12.98
C LEU A 145 14.03 4.29 -11.58
N GLY A 146 13.14 4.71 -10.68
CA GLY A 146 13.09 4.19 -9.33
C GLY A 146 11.68 3.80 -8.93
N PHE A 147 11.59 2.81 -8.05
CA PHE A 147 10.30 2.34 -7.57
C PHE A 147 9.69 3.41 -6.64
N PRO A 148 8.50 3.97 -6.98
CA PRO A 148 7.84 5.00 -6.20
C PRO A 148 7.05 4.39 -5.03
N ILE A 149 6.77 5.19 -4.02
CA ILE A 149 5.81 4.81 -2.98
C ILE A 149 4.42 4.82 -3.62
N LEU A 150 3.70 3.70 -3.52
CA LEU A 150 2.40 3.50 -4.16
C LEU A 150 1.26 4.14 -3.34
N GLU A 151 1.29 5.44 -3.12
CA GLU A 151 0.19 6.13 -2.41
C GLU A 151 -1.11 6.09 -3.23
N GLY A 152 -2.25 5.87 -2.57
CA GLY A 152 -3.57 5.79 -3.21
C GLY A 152 -3.92 4.46 -3.89
N TYR A 153 -3.00 3.51 -3.92
CA TYR A 153 -3.26 2.13 -4.35
C TYR A 153 -3.67 1.26 -3.15
N PHE A 154 -4.59 0.32 -3.37
CA PHE A 154 -5.07 -0.60 -2.34
C PHE A 154 -4.30 -1.93 -2.36
N GLU A 155 -4.12 -2.52 -1.18
CA GLU A 155 -3.62 -3.88 -1.04
C GLU A 155 -4.71 -4.87 -1.44
N THR A 156 -4.48 -5.63 -2.50
CA THR A 156 -5.34 -6.74 -2.90
C THR A 156 -4.92 -8.00 -2.15
N HIS A 157 -5.86 -8.58 -1.41
CA HIS A 157 -5.69 -9.89 -0.80
C HIS A 157 -5.89 -10.98 -1.86
N CYS A 158 -4.82 -11.69 -2.20
CA CYS A 158 -4.87 -12.76 -3.18
C CYS A 158 -5.25 -14.06 -2.45
N VAL A 159 -6.43 -14.60 -2.75
CA VAL A 159 -6.94 -15.84 -2.16
C VAL A 159 -7.25 -16.86 -3.25
N GLY A 160 -7.20 -18.15 -2.91
CA GLY A 160 -7.56 -19.24 -3.82
C GLY A 160 -6.39 -20.10 -4.29
N PHE A 161 -6.71 -21.12 -5.09
CA PHE A 161 -5.75 -22.11 -5.55
C PHE A 161 -4.72 -21.52 -6.53
N GLU A 162 -5.17 -20.74 -7.50
CA GLU A 162 -4.27 -20.12 -8.49
C GLU A 162 -3.26 -19.19 -7.82
N ALA A 163 -3.73 -18.31 -6.91
CA ALA A 163 -2.87 -17.43 -6.14
C ALA A 163 -1.82 -18.19 -5.31
N ALA A 164 -2.24 -19.26 -4.64
CA ALA A 164 -1.33 -20.09 -3.85
C ALA A 164 -0.32 -20.85 -4.71
N SER A 165 -0.75 -21.35 -5.88
CA SER A 165 0.11 -22.03 -6.84
C SER A 165 1.15 -21.07 -7.43
N ASN A 166 0.71 -19.88 -7.87
CA ASN A 166 1.57 -18.82 -8.39
C ASN A 166 2.58 -18.38 -7.34
N GLY A 167 2.14 -18.11 -6.11
CA GLY A 167 3.01 -17.76 -5.00
C GLY A 167 4.04 -18.84 -4.69
N TYR A 168 3.66 -20.12 -4.68
CA TYR A 168 4.59 -21.23 -4.49
C TYR A 168 5.65 -21.29 -5.60
N GLN A 169 5.24 -21.19 -6.87
CA GLN A 169 6.17 -21.21 -8.00
C GLN A 169 7.12 -20.00 -7.98
N PHE A 170 6.58 -18.82 -7.68
CA PHE A 170 7.34 -17.59 -7.58
C PHE A 170 8.42 -17.69 -6.49
N LEU A 171 8.06 -18.13 -5.29
CA LEU A 171 9.02 -18.29 -4.18
C LEU A 171 10.10 -19.34 -4.47
N LYS A 172 9.77 -20.38 -5.24
CA LYS A 172 10.72 -21.44 -5.61
C LYS A 172 11.70 -20.99 -6.70
N GLY A 173 11.24 -20.15 -7.62
CA GLY A 173 12.04 -19.62 -8.73
C GLY A 173 12.85 -18.37 -8.41
N THR A 174 12.57 -17.71 -7.29
CA THR A 174 13.13 -16.40 -6.96
C THR A 174 14.23 -16.49 -5.92
N GLU A 175 15.31 -15.72 -6.12
CA GLU A 175 16.36 -15.54 -5.12
C GLU A 175 15.97 -14.44 -4.12
N PHE A 176 16.09 -14.73 -2.82
CA PHE A 176 15.73 -13.81 -1.74
C PHE A 176 16.94 -13.36 -0.95
N GLU A 177 17.02 -12.05 -0.72
CA GLU A 177 17.98 -11.49 0.21
C GLU A 177 17.53 -11.76 1.65
N ASN A 178 18.38 -12.44 2.42
CA ASN A 178 18.06 -12.75 3.81
C ASN A 178 18.24 -11.51 4.70
N ARG A 179 17.13 -10.97 5.17
CA ARG A 179 17.04 -9.82 6.08
C ARG A 179 16.26 -10.18 7.35
N THR A 180 16.41 -11.42 7.79
CA THR A 180 15.68 -11.96 8.94
C THR A 180 15.81 -11.06 10.17
N GLY A 181 14.68 -10.71 10.79
CA GLY A 181 14.64 -9.92 12.03
C GLY A 181 14.57 -8.39 11.85
N LEU A 182 14.56 -7.89 10.61
CA LEU A 182 14.24 -6.49 10.33
C LEU A 182 12.72 -6.33 10.09
N LYS A 183 12.10 -5.34 10.75
CA LYS A 183 10.71 -4.95 10.48
C LYS A 183 10.62 -4.17 9.16
N MET A 184 9.55 -4.36 8.39
CA MET A 184 9.27 -3.67 7.11
C MET A 184 9.46 -2.14 7.16
N VAL A 185 8.99 -1.50 8.24
CA VAL A 185 9.11 -0.03 8.41
C VAL A 185 10.57 0.43 8.46
N THR A 186 11.49 -0.42 8.94
CA THR A 186 12.93 -0.13 8.93
C THR A 186 13.53 -0.25 7.53
N ILE A 187 12.96 -1.11 6.69
CA ILE A 187 13.45 -1.41 5.34
C ILE A 187 13.19 -0.21 4.41
N LEU A 188 12.01 0.41 4.44
CA LEU A 188 11.76 1.61 3.61
C LEU A 188 12.75 2.77 3.93
N SER A 189 13.15 2.92 5.19
CA SER A 189 14.06 4.00 5.60
C SER A 189 15.55 3.74 5.30
N ALA A 190 15.95 2.49 5.06
CA ALA A 190 17.34 2.10 4.87
C ALA A 190 17.78 2.03 3.40
N PHE A 191 16.85 2.29 2.46
CA PHE A 191 17.09 2.03 1.05
C PHE A 191 16.84 3.24 0.12
N ASP A 192 16.74 4.46 0.67
CA ASP A 192 16.56 5.73 -0.08
C ASP A 192 17.62 5.96 -1.19
N GLU A 193 18.77 5.26 -1.14
CA GLU A 193 19.86 5.32 -2.14
C GLU A 193 19.90 4.15 -3.14
N VAL A 194 19.07 3.09 -2.98
CA VAL A 194 19.25 1.79 -3.68
C VAL A 194 18.10 1.44 -4.66
N TRP A 195 17.15 2.35 -4.85
CA TRP A 195 15.92 2.08 -5.61
C TRP A 195 15.93 2.62 -7.03
N SER A 196 16.93 3.41 -7.40
CA SER A 196 17.14 3.88 -8.77
C SER A 196 18.10 2.94 -9.50
N ASP A 197 17.59 2.22 -10.49
CA ASP A 197 18.44 1.57 -11.49
C ASP A 197 18.48 2.41 -12.76
N GLU A 198 19.58 2.37 -13.50
CA GLU A 198 19.74 3.18 -14.73
C GLU A 198 18.74 2.77 -15.83
N ASP A 199 18.24 1.54 -15.78
CA ASP A 199 17.30 0.96 -16.74
C ASP A 199 15.83 0.99 -16.26
N GLY A 200 15.57 1.37 -15.00
CA GLY A 200 14.23 1.34 -14.40
C GLY A 200 13.70 -0.06 -14.13
N LEU A 201 14.55 -1.09 -14.13
CA LEU A 201 14.20 -2.42 -13.64
C LEU A 201 14.48 -2.48 -12.13
N VAL A 202 13.45 -2.76 -11.32
CA VAL A 202 13.63 -2.97 -9.88
C VAL A 202 13.10 -4.34 -9.52
N GLN A 203 13.98 -5.23 -9.07
CA GLN A 203 13.61 -6.53 -8.53
C GLN A 203 14.31 -6.74 -7.19
N LYS A 204 13.59 -6.42 -6.11
CA LYS A 204 14.08 -6.56 -4.73
C LYS A 204 13.20 -7.53 -3.97
N ASN A 205 13.71 -8.74 -3.75
CA ASN A 205 13.00 -9.79 -3.02
C ASN A 205 13.71 -10.04 -1.70
N MET A 206 12.99 -9.96 -0.59
CA MET A 206 13.54 -10.06 0.75
C MET A 206 12.81 -11.14 1.55
N ARG A 207 13.61 -11.85 2.36
CA ARG A 207 13.13 -12.81 3.34
C ARG A 207 13.33 -12.24 4.74
N LEU A 208 12.24 -12.00 5.43
CA LEU A 208 12.18 -11.39 6.76
C LEU A 208 11.94 -12.42 7.86
N GLY A 209 11.27 -13.52 7.51
CA GLY A 209 11.03 -14.67 8.38
C GLY A 209 11.98 -15.82 8.11
N ASN A 210 12.34 -16.57 9.16
CA ASN A 210 13.15 -17.79 9.02
C ASN A 210 12.28 -19.02 8.73
N ILE A 211 11.49 -18.95 7.67
CA ILE A 211 10.48 -19.96 7.33
C ILE A 211 10.74 -20.46 5.92
N GLY A 212 10.52 -21.76 5.68
CA GLY A 212 10.69 -22.35 4.36
C GLY A 212 9.45 -22.17 3.50
N VAL A 213 9.63 -22.18 2.18
CA VAL A 213 8.51 -22.17 1.23
C VAL A 213 7.56 -23.34 1.47
N GLU A 214 8.11 -24.54 1.71
CA GLU A 214 7.34 -25.77 1.96
C GLU A 214 6.49 -25.72 3.24
N THR A 215 6.84 -24.85 4.19
CA THR A 215 6.05 -24.65 5.41
C THR A 215 4.94 -23.62 5.22
N LEU A 216 5.10 -22.68 4.28
CA LEU A 216 4.04 -21.73 3.90
C LEU A 216 3.01 -22.36 2.98
N PHE A 217 3.45 -23.26 2.10
CA PHE A 217 2.60 -23.97 1.15
C PHE A 217 2.80 -25.49 1.31
N PRO A 218 2.20 -26.12 2.33
CA PRO A 218 2.23 -27.56 2.47
C PRO A 218 1.63 -28.25 1.23
N LEU A 219 2.27 -29.30 0.73
CA LEU A 219 1.77 -30.09 -0.41
C LEU A 219 0.33 -30.58 -0.22
N GLU A 220 -0.03 -30.99 0.99
CA GLU A 220 -1.39 -31.42 1.35
C GLU A 220 -2.42 -30.30 1.15
N LEU A 221 -2.04 -29.05 1.46
CA LEU A 221 -2.88 -27.88 1.30
C LEU A 221 -3.08 -27.56 -0.18
N LEU A 222 -2.02 -27.58 -0.99
CA LEU A 222 -2.11 -27.36 -2.43
C LEU A 222 -2.97 -28.43 -3.12
N GLN A 223 -2.81 -29.70 -2.74
CA GLN A 223 -3.63 -30.80 -3.26
C GLN A 223 -5.11 -30.66 -2.87
N GLY A 224 -5.39 -30.27 -1.62
CA GLY A 224 -6.75 -30.05 -1.15
C GLY A 224 -7.45 -28.91 -1.88
N LEU A 225 -6.72 -27.83 -2.19
CA LEU A 225 -7.24 -26.72 -2.98
C LEU A 225 -7.48 -27.10 -4.45
N ALA A 226 -6.56 -27.85 -5.07
CA ALA A 226 -6.72 -28.35 -6.44
C ALA A 226 -7.99 -29.21 -6.58
N ALA A 227 -8.19 -30.16 -5.66
CA ALA A 227 -9.37 -31.03 -5.66
C ALA A 227 -10.68 -30.26 -5.47
N ARG A 228 -10.64 -29.15 -4.72
CA ARG A 228 -11.80 -28.29 -4.50
C ARG A 228 -12.14 -27.46 -5.75
N GLU A 229 -11.12 -26.93 -6.42
CA GLU A 229 -11.30 -26.20 -7.67
C GLU A 229 -11.86 -27.12 -8.76
N GLU A 230 -11.33 -28.34 -8.88
CA GLU A 230 -11.86 -29.37 -9.78
C GLU A 230 -13.33 -29.70 -9.47
N ALA A 231 -13.69 -29.83 -8.19
CA ALA A 231 -15.07 -30.06 -7.77
C ALA A 231 -16.00 -28.88 -8.09
N ARG A 232 -15.50 -27.63 -8.03
CA ARG A 232 -16.26 -26.43 -8.41
C ARG A 232 -16.51 -26.41 -9.91
N LEU A 233 -15.47 -26.63 -10.73
CA LEU A 233 -15.60 -26.69 -12.19
C LEU A 233 -16.54 -27.81 -12.66
N LEU A 234 -16.60 -28.93 -11.95
CA LEU A 234 -17.54 -30.02 -12.24
C LEU A 234 -18.98 -29.68 -11.84
N ARG A 235 -19.19 -28.78 -10.88
CA ARG A 235 -20.52 -28.32 -10.46
C ARG A 235 -21.06 -27.23 -11.39
N ASP A 236 -20.22 -26.29 -11.77
CA ASP A 236 -20.56 -25.14 -12.62
C ASP A 236 -20.31 -25.48 -14.10
N GLY A 237 -20.86 -26.59 -14.58
CA GLY A 237 -20.68 -27.07 -15.96
C GLY A 237 -20.92 -25.98 -17.03
N PRO A 238 -20.40 -26.14 -18.26
CA PRO A 238 -20.22 -25.06 -19.23
C PRO A 238 -21.49 -24.41 -19.83
N ASP A 239 -22.71 -24.75 -19.38
CA ASP A 239 -23.94 -24.21 -19.94
C ASP A 239 -24.98 -23.98 -18.82
N ASP A 240 -25.20 -22.72 -18.49
CA ASP A 240 -26.53 -22.13 -18.29
C ASP A 240 -26.37 -20.63 -18.59
N GLU A 241 -26.26 -20.32 -19.89
CA GLU A 241 -26.74 -19.04 -20.39
C GLU A 241 -28.22 -18.97 -19.98
N VAL A 242 -28.49 -18.36 -18.82
CA VAL A 242 -29.84 -18.00 -18.42
C VAL A 242 -30.30 -16.99 -19.47
N GLU A 243 -31.08 -17.47 -20.43
CA GLU A 243 -31.94 -16.62 -21.24
C GLU A 243 -32.81 -15.84 -20.24
N ASP A 244 -32.49 -14.56 -20.05
CA ASP A 244 -33.34 -13.59 -19.36
C ASP A 244 -34.65 -13.51 -20.15
N ASP A 245 -35.61 -14.37 -19.77
CA ASP A 245 -36.99 -14.30 -20.23
C ASP A 245 -37.62 -13.08 -19.53
N ASP A 246 -37.83 -12.04 -20.32
CA ASP A 246 -38.63 -10.85 -20.03
C ASP A 246 -40.04 -11.28 -19.59
N GLU A 247 -40.37 -11.21 -18.29
CA GLU A 247 -41.77 -11.03 -17.87
C GLU A 247 -41.90 -9.97 -16.76
N ASP A 248 -42.53 -8.88 -17.18
CA ASP A 248 -43.11 -7.76 -16.45
C ASP A 248 -43.69 -8.11 -15.07
N GLU A 249 -43.41 -7.29 -14.06
CA GLU A 249 -44.40 -6.96 -13.04
C GLU A 249 -44.13 -5.55 -12.48
N ASP A 250 -44.96 -4.60 -12.95
CA ASP A 250 -45.21 -3.31 -12.33
C ASP A 250 -45.66 -3.51 -10.87
N GLU A 251 -45.18 -2.70 -9.91
CA GLU A 251 -46.02 -2.05 -8.89
C GLU A 251 -45.22 -1.08 -7.97
N ASP A 252 -45.67 0.18 -7.99
CA ASP A 252 -45.87 1.09 -6.86
C ASP A 252 -44.70 1.78 -6.11
N LEU A 253 -44.47 3.03 -6.54
CA LEU A 253 -44.57 4.28 -5.76
C LEU A 253 -44.66 4.18 -4.22
N ASN A 254 -43.63 4.71 -3.54
CA ASN A 254 -43.70 5.61 -2.37
C ASN A 254 -42.28 6.22 -2.20
N ASP A 255 -42.06 7.49 -2.48
CA ASP A 255 -42.19 8.66 -1.58
C ASP A 255 -41.31 8.59 -0.31
N ASP A 256 -40.38 9.55 -0.28
CA ASP A 256 -39.77 10.25 0.86
C ASP A 256 -39.15 9.41 2.00
N ASP A 257 -37.83 9.47 2.13
CA ASP A 257 -37.23 10.13 3.30
C ASP A 257 -35.74 10.44 3.08
N ASP A 258 -35.39 11.68 3.42
CA ASP A 258 -34.04 12.19 3.65
C ASP A 258 -33.32 11.31 4.68
N ASP A 259 -32.12 10.83 4.35
CA ASP A 259 -31.14 10.48 5.37
C ASP A 259 -29.74 10.94 4.91
N GLU A 260 -29.18 11.85 5.72
CA GLU A 260 -27.82 12.35 5.65
C GLU A 260 -26.85 11.16 5.82
N VAL A 261 -26.09 10.84 4.77
CA VAL A 261 -25.01 9.87 4.87
C VAL A 261 -23.81 10.58 5.49
N ASP A 262 -23.62 10.35 6.79
CA ASP A 262 -22.36 10.59 7.50
C ASP A 262 -21.28 9.70 6.86
N ASP A 263 -20.37 10.32 6.11
CA ASP A 263 -19.12 9.72 5.62
C ASP A 263 -18.13 9.55 6.81
N GLU A 264 -18.52 8.78 7.82
CA GLU A 264 -17.56 8.26 8.80
C GLU A 264 -16.85 7.04 8.18
N ASP A 265 -15.55 7.22 7.95
CA ASP A 265 -14.56 6.24 7.54
C ASP A 265 -14.76 4.88 8.20
N ALA A 266 -15.59 4.05 7.59
CA ALA A 266 -15.74 2.65 7.91
C ALA A 266 -14.63 1.91 7.18
N ASP A 267 -13.48 1.78 7.83
CA ASP A 267 -12.64 0.59 7.67
C ASP A 267 -13.50 -0.60 8.15
N GLU A 268 -14.48 -1.01 7.34
CA GLU A 268 -15.18 -2.28 7.48
C GLU A 268 -14.12 -3.35 7.24
N ASP A 269 -13.51 -3.79 8.34
CA ASP A 269 -12.78 -5.03 8.45
C ASP A 269 -13.68 -6.12 7.86
N PHE A 270 -13.45 -6.41 6.58
CA PHE A 270 -14.16 -7.40 5.81
C PHE A 270 -13.90 -8.76 6.45
N ASP A 271 -14.75 -9.16 7.41
CA ASP A 271 -14.64 -10.40 8.15
C ASP A 271 -14.97 -11.56 7.19
N GLU A 272 -13.96 -11.98 6.41
CA GLU A 272 -14.00 -13.12 5.49
C GLU A 272 -14.52 -14.41 6.17
N GLU A 273 -14.45 -14.50 7.50
CA GLU A 273 -15.01 -15.59 8.30
C GLU A 273 -16.55 -15.62 8.29
N GLU A 274 -17.22 -14.46 8.24
CA GLU A 274 -18.68 -14.38 8.22
C GLU A 274 -19.23 -14.79 6.83
N LEU A 275 -18.60 -14.33 5.75
CA LEU A 275 -18.90 -14.76 4.38
C LEU A 275 -18.58 -16.24 4.12
N ALA A 276 -17.52 -16.78 4.74
CA ALA A 276 -17.22 -18.21 4.65
C ALA A 276 -18.25 -19.07 5.41
N ALA A 277 -18.81 -18.55 6.51
CA ALA A 277 -19.86 -19.19 7.27
C ALA A 277 -21.22 -19.19 6.54
N GLU A 278 -21.57 -18.10 5.85
CA GLU A 278 -22.81 -17.98 5.09
C GLU A 278 -22.80 -18.76 3.77
N SER A 279 -21.64 -18.86 3.10
CA SER A 279 -21.49 -19.57 1.81
C SER A 279 -21.35 -21.10 1.93
N GLY A 280 -21.41 -21.66 3.15
CA GLY A 280 -21.22 -23.10 3.36
C GLY A 280 -19.83 -23.62 2.97
N VAL A 281 -18.85 -22.72 2.86
CA VAL A 281 -17.46 -23.00 2.51
C VAL A 281 -16.75 -23.50 3.77
N PRO A 282 -16.35 -24.78 3.87
CA PRO A 282 -15.63 -25.27 5.05
C PRO A 282 -14.30 -24.53 5.22
N ALA A 283 -13.90 -24.33 6.47
CA ALA A 283 -12.80 -23.54 7.05
C ALA A 283 -11.36 -23.84 6.54
N SER A 284 -11.17 -24.21 5.28
CA SER A 284 -9.86 -24.53 4.69
C SER A 284 -9.08 -23.29 4.21
N SER A 285 -9.76 -22.17 3.93
CA SER A 285 -9.11 -20.87 3.68
C SER A 285 -8.33 -20.36 4.90
N ALA A 286 -8.66 -20.86 6.10
CA ALA A 286 -8.00 -20.52 7.36
C ALA A 286 -6.54 -21.02 7.47
N LEU A 287 -6.06 -21.86 6.53
CA LEU A 287 -4.70 -22.39 6.53
C LEU A 287 -3.80 -21.76 5.45
N LEU A 288 -4.35 -20.95 4.54
CA LEU A 288 -3.56 -20.29 3.52
C LEU A 288 -2.72 -19.16 4.14
N PRO A 289 -1.47 -18.96 3.68
CA PRO A 289 -0.71 -17.78 4.06
C PRO A 289 -1.43 -16.52 3.56
N THR A 290 -1.26 -15.42 4.30
CA THR A 290 -1.72 -14.10 3.88
C THR A 290 -0.86 -13.65 2.71
N MET A 291 -1.46 -13.54 1.53
CA MET A 291 -0.83 -13.09 0.29
C MET A 291 -1.44 -11.75 -0.09
N LYS A 292 -0.63 -10.70 -0.11
CA LYS A 292 -1.05 -9.35 -0.46
C LYS A 292 -0.22 -8.81 -1.60
N GLU A 293 -0.88 -8.10 -2.50
CA GLU A 293 -0.23 -7.36 -3.58
C GLU A 293 -0.77 -5.96 -3.68
N LYS A 294 0.11 -5.02 -3.96
CA LYS A 294 -0.24 -3.65 -4.27
C LYS A 294 0.34 -3.32 -5.63
N ARG A 295 -0.54 -3.07 -6.60
CA ARG A 295 -0.19 -3.09 -8.02
C ARG A 295 -0.60 -1.81 -8.72
N VAL A 296 0.22 -1.41 -9.68
CA VAL A 296 -0.11 -0.38 -10.66
C VAL A 296 -0.32 -1.07 -12.00
N MET A 297 -1.53 -1.01 -12.52
CA MET A 297 -1.90 -1.70 -13.75
C MET A 297 -1.35 -0.98 -14.98
N VAL A 298 -1.25 -1.70 -16.08
CA VAL A 298 -0.87 -1.11 -17.37
C VAL A 298 -1.96 -0.13 -17.82
N GLY A 299 -1.57 1.11 -18.09
CA GLY A 299 -2.49 2.17 -18.53
C GLY A 299 -3.11 3.00 -17.42
N ASP A 300 -2.84 2.69 -16.14
CA ASP A 300 -3.35 3.47 -15.01
C ASP A 300 -2.90 4.93 -15.10
N THR A 301 -3.80 5.83 -14.67
CA THR A 301 -3.48 7.25 -14.54
C THR A 301 -2.73 7.47 -13.23
N VAL A 302 -1.47 7.87 -13.35
CA VAL A 302 -0.56 8.06 -12.22
C VAL A 302 -0.07 9.49 -12.13
N CYS A 303 0.34 9.90 -10.92
CA CYS A 303 1.12 11.11 -10.69
C CYS A 303 2.39 10.75 -9.92
N ALA A 304 3.54 10.72 -10.61
CA ALA A 304 4.83 10.46 -9.99
C ALA A 304 5.50 11.77 -9.59
N ILE A 305 6.03 11.84 -8.37
CA ILE A 305 6.83 12.97 -7.87
C ILE A 305 8.26 12.50 -7.66
N GLY A 306 9.23 13.17 -8.28
CA GLY A 306 10.62 12.77 -8.22
C GLY A 306 11.58 13.83 -8.75
N VAL A 307 12.88 13.57 -8.70
CA VAL A 307 13.89 14.44 -9.29
C VAL A 307 14.00 14.13 -10.78
N TYR A 308 13.87 15.17 -11.61
CA TYR A 308 14.02 15.02 -13.06
C TYR A 308 15.48 15.00 -13.48
N HIS A 309 15.85 14.05 -14.34
CA HIS A 309 17.17 13.95 -14.96
C HIS A 309 17.08 14.00 -16.49
N GLU A 310 17.56 15.07 -17.11
CA GLU A 310 17.42 15.30 -18.57
C GLU A 310 18.26 14.31 -19.39
N LEU A 311 19.42 13.89 -18.88
CA LEU A 311 20.31 12.96 -19.57
C LEU A 311 19.72 11.55 -19.76
N GLN A 312 18.70 11.20 -18.97
CA GLN A 312 18.04 9.89 -19.00
C GLN A 312 16.68 9.92 -19.73
N ARG A 313 16.38 11.02 -20.44
CA ARG A 313 15.17 11.21 -21.27
C ARG A 313 15.17 10.37 -22.57
N GLY A 314 15.94 9.28 -22.62
CA GLY A 314 16.15 8.47 -23.82
C GLY A 314 14.88 7.85 -24.37
#